data_AF-A0AAE1VM47-F1
#
_entry.id   AF-A0AAE1VM47-F1
#
_cell.length_a   1.000
_cell.length_b   1.000
_cell.length_c   1.000
_cell.angle_alpha   90.00
_cell.angle_beta   90.00
_cell.angle_gamma   90.00
#
_symmetry.space_group_name_H-M   'P 1'
#
loop_
_entity.id
_entity.type
_entity.pdbx_description
1 polymer ?
#
loop_
_entity_poly.entity_id
_entity_poly.type
_entity_poly.pdbx_seq_one_letter_code
_entity_poly.pdbx_strand_id
1 'polypeptide(L)'
;MTIVIEQPPFEIQAEENIYNENEKELVLDGGFAVPETSAFGHNFRDYNVESSRQEEVETFYRINHLNQTYDYVRKMREEYAKLDKAEMSIWE
;
A
#
# COMPACT_ATOMS: atom_id res chain seq x y z
N MET A 1 -14.66 -4.87 7.37
CA MET A 1 -14.70 -4.08 8.62
C MET A 1 -14.03 -2.74 8.33
N THR A 2 -14.80 -1.73 7.95
CA THR A 2 -14.27 -0.39 7.63
C THR A 2 -14.67 0.54 8.75
N ILE A 3 -13.71 0.88 9.60
CA ILE A 3 -13.86 1.93 10.61
C ILE A 3 -13.55 3.24 9.88
N VAL A 4 -14.46 4.22 9.95
CA VAL A 4 -14.19 5.56 9.42
C VAL A 4 -13.15 6.22 10.33
N ILE A 5 -12.03 6.64 9.74
CA ILE A 5 -10.91 7.25 10.44
C ILE A 5 -10.87 8.73 10.04
N GLU A 6 -10.86 9.63 11.02
CA GLU A 6 -10.51 11.03 10.78
C GLU A 6 -9.04 11.12 10.37
N GLN A 7 -8.79 11.59 9.15
CA GLN A 7 -7.44 11.84 8.67
C GLN A 7 -6.93 13.15 9.30
N PRO A 8 -5.72 13.18 9.88
CA PRO A 8 -5.13 14.42 10.33
C PRO A 8 -4.93 15.38 9.13
N PRO A 9 -5.03 16.71 9.33
CA PRO A 9 -4.77 17.67 8.27
C PRO A 9 -3.32 17.54 7.81
N PHE A 10 -3.14 17.13 6.56
CA PHE A 10 -1.84 17.04 5.91
C PHE A 10 -1.51 18.42 5.32
N GLU A 11 -0.69 19.21 6.00
CA GLU A 11 -0.19 20.48 5.47
C GLU A 11 0.86 20.19 4.39
N ILE A 12 0.43 20.19 3.12
CA ILE A 12 1.33 20.22 1.97
C ILE A 12 1.93 21.62 1.93
N GLN A 13 3.18 21.80 2.33
CA GLN A 13 3.96 22.97 1.93
C GLN A 13 4.28 22.82 0.45
N ALA A 14 3.35 23.26 -0.41
CA ALA A 14 3.58 23.34 -1.83
C ALA A 14 4.56 24.50 -2.08
N GLU A 15 5.85 24.18 -2.21
CA GLU A 15 6.76 25.06 -2.95
C GLU A 15 6.22 25.16 -4.37
N GLU A 16 5.83 26.36 -4.80
CA GLU A 16 5.36 26.64 -6.15
C GLU A 16 6.48 26.35 -7.16
N ASN A 17 6.53 25.12 -7.66
CA ASN A 17 7.31 24.82 -8.85
C ASN A 17 6.61 25.50 -10.04
N ILE A 18 7.21 26.56 -10.55
CA ILE A 18 6.86 27.20 -11.82
C ILE A 18 7.01 26.12 -12.91
N TYR A 19 5.90 25.54 -13.33
CA TYR A 19 5.86 24.63 -14.47
C TYR A 19 6.12 25.44 -15.74
N ASN A 20 7.27 25.19 -16.38
CA ASN A 20 7.49 25.62 -17.75
C ASN A 20 6.58 24.77 -18.67
N GLU A 21 5.61 25.40 -19.33
CA GLU A 21 4.64 24.78 -20.26
C GLU A 21 5.26 24.16 -21.54
N ASN A 22 6.57 23.92 -21.59
CA ASN A 22 7.27 23.43 -22.78
C ASN A 22 8.09 22.16 -22.52
N GLU A 23 7.58 21.25 -21.68
CA GLU A 23 8.05 19.87 -21.68
C GLU A 23 7.22 19.07 -22.68
N LYS A 24 7.86 18.78 -23.80
CA LYS A 24 7.40 17.93 -24.90
C LYS A 24 6.51 16.80 -24.37
N GLU A 25 5.26 16.82 -24.82
CA GLU A 25 4.30 15.72 -24.72
C GLU A 25 5.02 14.40 -25.05
N LEU A 26 5.19 13.53 -24.05
CA LEU A 26 5.72 12.19 -24.24
C LEU A 26 4.65 11.40 -25.00
N VAL A 27 4.72 11.46 -26.33
CA VAL A 27 3.92 10.61 -27.22
C VAL A 27 4.37 9.17 -27.00
N LEU A 28 3.62 8.43 -26.18
CA LEU A 28 3.80 7.00 -25.95
C LEU A 28 3.38 6.24 -27.22
N ASP A 29 4.26 6.14 -28.21
CA ASP A 29 4.03 5.42 -29.49
C ASP A 29 4.09 3.88 -29.34
N GLY A 30 3.76 3.38 -28.15
CA GLY A 30 3.86 1.98 -27.79
C GLY A 30 3.17 1.75 -26.45
N GLY A 31 1.85 1.49 -26.51
CA GLY A 31 1.06 1.21 -25.32
C GLY A 31 1.70 0.13 -24.46
N PHE A 32 1.74 0.36 -23.15
CA PHE A 32 2.18 -0.64 -22.19
C PHE A 32 1.22 -1.85 -22.24
N ALA A 33 1.64 -2.93 -22.90
CA ALA A 33 0.89 -4.16 -22.96
C ALA A 33 0.98 -4.85 -21.60
N VAL A 34 -0.07 -4.70 -20.78
CA VAL A 34 -0.20 -5.37 -19.49
C VAL A 34 -0.34 -6.87 -19.75
N PRO A 35 0.61 -7.72 -19.30
CA PRO A 35 0.48 -9.17 -19.43
C PRO A 35 -0.71 -9.68 -18.60
N GLU A 36 -1.45 -10.67 -19.10
CA GLU A 36 -2.58 -11.26 -18.38
C GLU A 36 -2.16 -11.97 -17.08
N THR A 37 -0.93 -12.50 -17.05
CA THR A 37 -0.36 -13.21 -15.91
C THR A 37 1.00 -12.65 -15.52
N SER A 38 1.37 -12.83 -14.25
CA SER A 38 2.70 -12.48 -13.75
C SER A 38 3.81 -13.30 -14.43
N ALA A 39 5.08 -12.91 -14.23
CA ALA A 39 6.25 -13.63 -14.76
C ALA A 39 6.33 -15.11 -14.34
N PHE A 40 5.58 -15.51 -13.30
CA PHE A 40 5.46 -16.89 -12.81
C PHE A 40 4.18 -17.60 -13.27
N GLY A 41 3.39 -17.00 -14.17
CA GLY A 41 2.14 -17.56 -14.68
C GLY A 41 0.96 -17.44 -13.71
N HIS A 42 1.10 -16.71 -12.60
CA HIS A 42 0.00 -16.50 -11.65
C HIS A 42 -0.86 -15.30 -12.05
N ASN A 43 -2.17 -15.46 -11.90
CA ASN A 43 -3.14 -14.37 -12.00
C ASN A 43 -2.93 -13.34 -10.88
N PHE A 44 -3.16 -12.07 -11.20
CA PHE A 44 -3.04 -11.00 -10.23
C PHE A 44 -4.19 -11.05 -9.21
N ARG A 45 -3.85 -11.11 -7.92
CA ARG A 45 -4.81 -11.15 -6.78
C ARG A 45 -5.83 -12.28 -6.84
N ASP A 46 -5.43 -13.43 -7.35
CA ASP A 46 -6.26 -14.63 -7.33
C ASP A 46 -6.12 -15.36 -5.99
N TYR A 47 -7.20 -15.42 -5.23
CA TYR A 47 -7.27 -16.06 -3.91
C TYR A 47 -7.86 -17.49 -3.95
N ASN A 48 -8.34 -17.93 -5.11
CA ASN A 48 -9.01 -19.23 -5.25
C ASN A 48 -8.08 -20.32 -5.82
N VAL A 49 -6.89 -19.95 -6.28
CA VAL A 49 -5.92 -20.89 -6.86
C VAL A 49 -5.13 -21.58 -5.74
N GLU A 50 -5.23 -22.92 -5.73
CA GLU A 50 -4.48 -23.79 -4.83
C GLU A 50 -2.96 -23.59 -5.04
N SER A 51 -2.33 -22.96 -4.07
CA SER A 51 -0.89 -22.68 -4.06
C SER A 51 -0.37 -22.65 -2.63
N SER A 52 0.93 -22.89 -2.43
CA SER A 52 1.56 -22.79 -1.10
C SER A 52 1.37 -21.41 -0.45
N ARG A 53 1.33 -20.35 -1.27
CA ARG A 53 1.08 -18.97 -0.82
C ARG A 53 -0.36 -18.75 -0.34
N GLN A 54 -1.33 -19.49 -0.89
CA GLN A 54 -2.75 -19.30 -0.57
C GLN A 54 -3.02 -19.60 0.91
N GLU A 55 -2.53 -20.73 1.42
CA GLU A 55 -2.75 -21.15 2.81
C GLU A 55 -2.20 -20.13 3.82
N GLU A 56 -1.00 -19.59 3.54
CA GLU A 56 -0.36 -18.56 4.36
C GLU A 56 -1.18 -17.27 4.38
N VAL A 57 -1.60 -16.80 3.19
CA VAL A 57 -2.40 -15.59 3.04
C VAL A 57 -3.77 -15.74 3.70
N GLU A 58 -4.42 -16.89 3.53
CA GLU A 58 -5.71 -17.18 4.15
C GLU A 58 -5.60 -17.20 5.67
N THR A 59 -4.60 -17.90 6.21
CA THR A 59 -4.35 -17.95 7.66
C THR A 59 -4.05 -16.56 8.22
N PHE A 60 -3.23 -15.77 7.51
CA PHE A 60 -2.93 -14.39 7.87
C PHE A 60 -4.19 -13.53 7.95
N TYR A 61 -5.05 -13.55 6.92
CA TYR A 61 -6.29 -12.78 6.92
C TYR A 61 -7.27 -13.26 7.97
N ARG A 62 -7.39 -14.58 8.19
CA ARG A 62 -8.23 -15.16 9.25
C ARG A 62 -7.83 -14.62 10.63
N ILE A 63 -6.54 -14.65 10.94
CA ILE A 63 -6.02 -14.15 12.23
C ILE A 63 -6.22 -12.64 12.36
N ASN A 64 -5.97 -11.88 11.29
CA ASN A 64 -6.16 -10.42 11.30
C ASN A 64 -7.65 -10.06 11.50
N HIS A 65 -8.57 -10.69 10.76
CA HIS A 65 -10.00 -10.42 10.92
C HIS A 65 -10.54 -10.76 12.31
N LEU A 66 -9.97 -11.77 12.97
CA LEU A 66 -10.35 -12.13 14.34
C LEU A 66 -9.83 -11.13 15.37
N ASN A 67 -8.58 -10.66 15.20
CA ASN A 67 -7.86 -9.96 16.26
C ASN A 67 -7.71 -8.45 16.05
N GLN A 68 -8.01 -7.91 14.86
CA GLN A 68 -8.01 -6.46 14.59
C GLN A 68 -9.24 -5.79 15.21
N THR A 69 -9.28 -5.74 16.54
CA THR A 69 -10.31 -5.07 17.32
C THR A 69 -10.01 -3.59 17.49
N TYR A 70 -11.04 -2.81 17.86
CA TYR A 70 -10.90 -1.36 18.10
C TYR A 70 -9.81 -1.03 19.13
N ASP A 71 -9.81 -1.74 20.27
CA ASP A 71 -8.85 -1.50 21.34
C ASP A 71 -7.41 -1.85 20.91
N TYR A 72 -7.25 -2.91 20.12
CA TYR A 72 -5.95 -3.28 19.55
C TYR A 72 -5.42 -2.17 18.64
N VAL A 73 -6.24 -1.69 17.70
CA VAL A 73 -5.86 -0.63 16.77
C VAL A 73 -5.54 0.68 17.50
N ARG A 74 -6.34 1.06 18.51
CA ARG A 74 -6.07 2.25 19.33
C ARG A 74 -4.71 2.16 20.02
N LYS A 75 -4.42 1.02 20.66
CA LYS A 75 -3.13 0.78 21.33
C LYS A 75 -1.95 0.86 20.35
N MET A 76 -2.06 0.21 19.18
CA MET A 76 -1.00 0.23 18.17
C MET A 76 -0.74 1.65 17.64
N ARG A 77 -1.78 2.48 17.48
CA ARG A 77 -1.60 3.89 17.09
C ARG A 77 -0.82 4.66 18.14
N GLU A 78 -1.20 4.55 19.42
CA GLU A 78 -0.50 5.24 20.51
C GLU A 78 0.97 4.80 20.63
N GLU A 79 1.26 3.54 20.36
CA GLU A 79 2.62 3.01 20.41
C GLU A 79 3.48 3.50 19.24
N TYR A 80 3.01 3.36 18.00
CA TYR A 80 3.82 3.61 16.80
C TYR A 80 3.81 5.07 16.33
N ALA A 81 2.85 5.89 16.77
CA ALA A 81 2.82 7.32 16.43
C ALA A 81 4.02 8.11 16.99
N LYS A 82 4.78 7.54 17.93
CA LYS A 82 5.97 8.17 18.53
C LYS A 82 7.19 8.15 17.62
N LEU A 83 7.21 7.26 16.62
CA LEU A 83 8.33 7.10 15.67
C LEU A 83 9.71 6.92 16.36
N ASP A 84 9.74 6.25 17.51
CA ASP A 84 10.92 6.08 18.36
C ASP A 84 11.55 4.67 18.25
N LYS A 85 11.19 3.91 17.22
CA LYS A 85 11.64 2.51 17.04
C LYS A 85 13.00 2.43 16.32
N ALA A 86 13.20 3.22 15.28
CA ALA A 86 14.42 3.27 14.50
C ALA A 86 14.48 4.56 13.67
N GLU A 87 15.69 5.04 13.39
CA GLU A 87 15.97 6.11 12.43
C GLU A 87 16.73 5.49 11.25
N MET A 88 16.15 5.59 10.05
CA MET A 88 16.71 5.03 8.82
C MET A 88 16.25 5.83 7.61
N SER A 89 17.07 5.86 6.56
CA SER A 89 16.67 6.41 5.26
C SER A 89 15.65 5.48 4.57
N ILE A 90 14.99 5.96 3.50
CA ILE A 90 14.04 5.13 2.73
C ILE A 90 14.71 3.90 2.08
N TRP A 91 16.03 3.96 1.86
CA TRP A 91 16.80 2.92 1.17
C TRP A 91 17.59 2.00 2.12
N GLU A 92 17.48 2.25 3.43
CA GLU A 92 18.08 1.43 4.50
C GLU A 92 17.05 0.45 5.07
#